data_AF-A0A9X2SJ79-F1
#
_entry.id   AF-A0A9X2SJ79-F1
#
_cell.length_a   1.000
_cell.length_b   1.000
_cell.length_c   1.000
_cell.angle_alpha   90.00
_cell.angle_beta   90.00
_cell.angle_gamma   90.00
#
_symmetry.space_group_name_H-M   'P 1'
#
loop_
_entity.id
_entity.type
_entity.pdbx_description
1 polymer ?
#
loop_
_entity_poly.entity_id
_entity_poly.type
_entity_poly.pdbx_seq_one_letter_code
_entity_poly.pdbx_strand_id
1 'polypeptide(L)'
;MAELTRRTFATAGAAGLGLLLCTPTANALDRALRLTGTRSVSTAGTTLEQVATGGGTATYSRLGAGPGWPLVVRSDLATPQSGRDDRRRALSAFVQFTDLHITDTESPARFEYLHPFIGSAHRPQEALGTVATSALVERVNSVRQGPFTGRPFDLMVTTGDNTDNHELIELDWFLKVLNGGSVTPNSGATDAYEGVQNSGNHEFWNPGKPGADDYSAKGFPQLPGLLEAGLKAFTAPGLDVPWFCTFGNHDDSIVGSLPAQIPGIDAWYTSKYKVIGKDESTSKKLADAIKKGASVPVAELFGGGGTIREITPDARRRPFSTAEFVRAHLDSANTGPGPVGHGFTSANADGKNVYYTFRIAPGITGISLDTTTDAGFADGSIGLAQYSWVESTLKRNSSTYYDFFGRKVTHGVTDELFVLFSHHTSGSMGNLLPDSRHLLDPRLDGNAFVALLKRFPNVLAWVNGHTHLNKITPHAGNTPQQGFWEINTASHVDFPQHARIVEVADNADGTLSLFTTLIEAEAPYAVDYDARTPQALASLYRELSYNDIHVDLGRVGDATDHNTELLLVNPLA
;
A
#
# COMPACT_ATOMS: atom_id res chain seq x y z
N MET A 1 -45.07 -5.60 6.45
CA MET A 1 -46.04 -5.65 5.33
C MET A 1 -45.73 -4.52 4.37
N ALA A 2 -45.09 -4.86 3.25
CA ALA A 2 -45.19 -4.23 1.93
C ALA A 2 -44.39 -5.17 1.00
N GLU A 3 -45.00 -5.59 -0.09
CA GLU A 3 -44.70 -6.81 -0.85
C GLU A 3 -43.42 -6.71 -1.68
N LEU A 4 -42.55 -7.73 -1.58
CA LEU A 4 -41.50 -8.02 -2.55
C LEU A 4 -42.01 -9.10 -3.50
N THR A 5 -42.33 -8.70 -4.72
CA THR A 5 -42.77 -9.60 -5.79
C THR A 5 -41.60 -10.40 -6.37
N ARG A 6 -41.83 -11.71 -6.52
CA ARG A 6 -40.96 -12.68 -7.16
C ARG A 6 -40.70 -12.30 -8.63
N ARG A 7 -39.51 -11.77 -8.95
CA ARG A 7 -38.89 -11.84 -10.29
C ARG A 7 -37.43 -11.35 -10.25
N THR A 8 -36.52 -12.21 -9.79
CA THR A 8 -35.09 -12.17 -10.18
C THR A 8 -34.43 -13.47 -9.72
N PHE A 9 -34.72 -14.55 -10.44
CA PHE A 9 -33.98 -15.82 -10.34
C PHE A 9 -33.59 -16.18 -11.77
N ALA A 10 -32.53 -15.54 -12.26
CA ALA A 10 -31.71 -15.88 -13.45
C ALA A 10 -30.81 -14.69 -13.79
N THR A 11 -29.72 -14.48 -13.03
CA THR A 11 -28.58 -13.59 -13.41
C THR A 11 -27.36 -13.82 -12.49
N ALA A 12 -27.11 -15.07 -12.10
CA ALA A 12 -25.85 -15.49 -11.49
C ALA A 12 -25.29 -16.63 -12.34
N GLY A 13 -24.58 -16.25 -13.40
CA GLY A 13 -24.10 -17.18 -14.43
C GLY A 13 -23.62 -16.49 -15.72
N ALA A 14 -23.26 -15.21 -15.66
CA ALA A 14 -22.77 -14.46 -16.82
C ALA A 14 -21.84 -13.29 -16.43
N ALA A 15 -20.93 -13.49 -15.48
CA ALA A 15 -19.76 -12.62 -15.29
C ALA A 15 -18.59 -13.00 -16.24
N GLY A 16 -18.93 -13.53 -17.43
CA GLY A 16 -17.97 -14.02 -18.42
C GLY A 16 -18.33 -13.70 -19.88
N LEU A 17 -19.40 -12.94 -20.17
CA LEU A 17 -19.84 -12.70 -21.56
C LEU A 17 -20.40 -11.27 -21.79
N GLY A 18 -19.90 -10.29 -21.05
CA GLY A 18 -20.31 -8.89 -21.12
C GLY A 18 -19.21 -7.91 -21.54
N LEU A 19 -18.33 -8.28 -22.48
CA LEU A 19 -17.37 -7.37 -23.14
C LEU A 19 -16.87 -8.01 -24.45
N LEU A 20 -17.74 -8.03 -25.47
CA LEU A 20 -17.36 -8.39 -26.84
C LEU A 20 -17.02 -7.17 -27.71
N LEU A 21 -16.71 -6.04 -27.08
CA LEU A 21 -16.09 -4.89 -27.73
C LEU A 21 -14.87 -4.47 -26.89
N CYS A 22 -13.70 -4.87 -27.37
CA CYS A 22 -12.36 -4.55 -26.87
C CYS A 22 -11.69 -5.52 -25.88
N THR A 23 -11.92 -6.83 -25.98
CA THR A 23 -10.77 -7.74 -25.80
C THR A 23 -9.90 -7.61 -27.04
N PRO A 24 -8.67 -7.08 -26.97
CA PRO A 24 -7.76 -7.19 -28.10
C PRO A 24 -7.67 -8.67 -28.45
N THR A 25 -7.90 -9.02 -29.73
CA THR A 25 -7.54 -10.36 -30.23
C THR A 25 -6.11 -10.68 -29.76
N ALA A 26 -5.74 -11.95 -29.57
CA ALA A 26 -4.35 -12.30 -29.18
C ALA A 26 -3.30 -11.53 -30.03
N ASN A 27 -3.58 -11.35 -31.33
CA ASN A 27 -2.80 -10.53 -32.26
C ASN A 27 -2.67 -9.03 -31.90
N ALA A 28 -3.70 -8.42 -31.31
CA ALA A 28 -3.69 -7.04 -30.87
C ALA A 28 -2.94 -6.85 -29.53
N LEU A 29 -3.05 -7.80 -28.60
CA LEU A 29 -2.23 -7.80 -27.38
C LEU A 29 -0.75 -7.97 -27.72
N ASP A 30 -0.41 -8.95 -28.56
CA ASP A 30 0.97 -9.15 -29.03
C ASP A 30 1.53 -7.91 -29.73
N ARG A 31 0.70 -7.19 -30.50
CA ARG A 31 1.10 -5.95 -31.15
C ARG A 31 1.38 -4.85 -30.12
N ALA A 32 0.51 -4.71 -29.11
CA ALA A 32 0.68 -3.72 -28.06
C ALA A 32 1.92 -4.01 -27.20
N LEU A 33 2.19 -5.27 -26.88
CA LEU A 33 3.40 -5.69 -26.16
C LEU A 33 4.66 -5.46 -26.99
N ARG A 34 4.66 -5.78 -28.28
CA ARG A 34 5.78 -5.45 -29.17
C ARG A 34 6.04 -3.94 -29.23
N LEU A 35 4.99 -3.13 -29.36
CA LEU A 35 5.12 -1.67 -29.36
C LEU A 35 5.68 -1.17 -28.01
N THR A 36 5.21 -1.74 -26.91
CA THR A 36 5.73 -1.45 -25.56
C THR A 36 7.23 -1.75 -25.49
N GLY A 37 7.64 -2.94 -25.94
CA GLY A 37 9.05 -3.33 -26.01
C GLY A 37 9.92 -2.40 -26.84
N THR A 38 9.40 -1.86 -27.97
CA THR A 38 10.14 -0.88 -28.78
C THR A 38 10.27 0.50 -28.13
N ARG A 39 9.39 0.83 -27.16
CA ARG A 39 9.38 2.11 -26.45
C ARG A 39 10.11 2.05 -25.10
N SER A 40 10.33 0.85 -24.56
CA SER A 40 11.05 0.62 -23.32
C SER A 40 12.54 0.38 -23.57
N VAL A 41 13.37 0.80 -22.62
CA VAL A 41 14.78 0.40 -22.51
C VAL A 41 14.88 -1.06 -22.07
N SER A 42 14.04 -1.49 -21.14
CA SER A 42 13.94 -2.87 -20.66
C SER A 42 12.55 -3.16 -20.11
N THR A 43 12.03 -4.36 -20.34
CA THR A 43 10.81 -4.87 -19.70
C THR A 43 11.10 -5.81 -18.54
N ALA A 44 12.35 -6.27 -18.40
CA ALA A 44 12.74 -7.37 -17.52
C ALA A 44 12.41 -7.06 -16.05
N GLY A 45 11.85 -8.03 -15.35
CA GLY A 45 11.49 -7.90 -13.93
C GLY A 45 10.28 -6.99 -13.68
N THR A 46 9.51 -6.62 -14.71
CA THR A 46 8.31 -5.80 -14.55
C THR A 46 7.09 -6.48 -15.11
N THR A 47 5.92 -5.95 -14.77
CA THR A 47 4.65 -6.40 -15.36
C THR A 47 4.57 -6.14 -16.88
N LEU A 48 5.51 -5.40 -17.49
CA LEU A 48 5.63 -5.29 -18.95
C LEU A 48 6.08 -6.61 -19.59
N GLU A 49 6.82 -7.44 -18.85
CA GLU A 49 7.33 -8.73 -19.29
C GLU A 49 6.32 -9.85 -18.99
N GLN A 50 5.96 -10.03 -17.71
CA GLN A 50 5.10 -11.11 -17.23
C GLN A 50 4.33 -10.65 -15.98
N VAL A 51 3.19 -11.30 -15.73
CA VAL A 51 2.34 -11.04 -14.55
C VAL A 51 1.83 -12.34 -13.94
N ALA A 52 1.60 -12.37 -12.63
CA ALA A 52 1.00 -13.53 -11.99
C ALA A 52 -0.40 -13.78 -12.54
N THR A 53 -0.64 -15.00 -13.04
CA THR A 53 -1.92 -15.38 -13.63
C THR A 53 -2.39 -16.71 -13.07
N GLY A 54 -3.65 -16.75 -12.61
CA GLY A 54 -4.32 -17.97 -12.15
C GLY A 54 -5.06 -18.71 -13.27
N GLY A 55 -5.19 -20.03 -13.14
CA GLY A 55 -6.05 -20.85 -14.00
C GLY A 55 -7.52 -20.74 -13.59
N GLY A 56 -8.29 -19.87 -14.26
CA GLY A 56 -9.64 -19.41 -13.86
C GLY A 56 -10.79 -20.41 -13.80
N THR A 57 -10.57 -21.69 -13.48
CA THR A 57 -11.63 -22.71 -13.39
C THR A 57 -11.56 -23.61 -12.15
N ALA A 58 -10.51 -23.51 -11.32
CA ALA A 58 -10.37 -24.31 -10.10
C ALA A 58 -10.87 -23.55 -8.85
N THR A 59 -11.35 -24.28 -7.83
CA THR A 59 -11.76 -23.69 -6.53
C THR A 59 -10.57 -23.04 -5.82
N TYR A 60 -9.40 -23.66 -5.96
CA TYR A 60 -8.09 -23.09 -5.64
C TYR A 60 -7.24 -23.08 -6.92
N SER A 61 -6.74 -21.91 -7.29
CA SER A 61 -5.99 -21.69 -8.52
C SER A 61 -4.51 -21.54 -8.22
N ARG A 62 -3.69 -22.40 -8.82
CA ARG A 62 -2.24 -22.18 -8.84
C ARG A 62 -1.89 -20.99 -9.73
N LEU A 63 -0.89 -20.23 -9.31
CA LEU A 63 -0.36 -19.13 -10.11
C LEU A 63 0.76 -19.61 -11.04
N GLY A 64 0.88 -18.94 -12.17
CA GLY A 64 1.97 -19.10 -13.13
C GLY A 64 2.30 -17.78 -13.80
N ALA A 65 3.39 -17.79 -14.58
CA ALA A 65 3.76 -16.64 -15.39
C ALA A 65 2.75 -16.48 -16.54
N GLY A 66 2.01 -15.38 -16.53
CA GLY A 66 1.17 -14.94 -17.63
C GLY A 66 1.85 -13.91 -18.53
N PRO A 67 1.20 -13.51 -19.64
CA PRO A 67 1.71 -12.46 -20.50
C PRO A 67 1.77 -11.12 -19.75
N GLY A 68 2.79 -10.31 -20.03
CA GLY A 68 2.87 -8.95 -19.52
C GLY A 68 1.70 -8.06 -19.96
N TRP A 69 1.60 -6.89 -19.34
CA TRP A 69 0.64 -5.84 -19.67
C TRP A 69 1.29 -4.72 -20.48
N PRO A 70 0.73 -4.35 -21.64
CA PRO A 70 1.30 -3.32 -22.50
C PRO A 70 1.17 -1.93 -21.87
N LEU A 71 2.03 -1.01 -22.31
CA LEU A 71 1.93 0.40 -21.96
C LEU A 71 0.65 1.03 -22.52
N VAL A 72 -0.14 1.66 -21.67
CA VAL A 72 -1.32 2.46 -22.04
C VAL A 72 -0.99 3.94 -21.97
N VAL A 73 -1.15 4.66 -23.07
CA VAL A 73 -0.96 6.13 -23.11
C VAL A 73 -2.25 6.82 -22.71
N ARG A 74 -2.19 7.68 -21.68
CA ARG A 74 -3.33 8.45 -21.17
C ARG A 74 -3.20 9.92 -21.49
N SER A 75 -4.09 10.39 -22.35
CA SER A 75 -4.10 11.75 -22.90
C SER A 75 -5.15 12.67 -22.26
N ASP A 76 -5.65 12.31 -21.08
CA ASP A 76 -6.75 13.01 -20.41
C ASP A 76 -6.40 14.45 -20.03
N LEU A 77 -5.14 14.72 -19.68
CA LEU A 77 -4.67 16.04 -19.25
C LEU A 77 -3.79 16.74 -20.31
N ALA A 78 -3.19 16.01 -21.24
CA ALA A 78 -2.45 16.59 -22.37
C ALA A 78 -2.37 15.64 -23.58
N THR A 79 -2.25 16.23 -24.77
CA THR A 79 -2.16 15.48 -26.03
C THR A 79 -0.72 15.01 -26.29
N PRO A 80 -0.49 13.70 -26.50
CA PRO A 80 0.84 13.18 -26.82
C PRO A 80 1.31 13.67 -28.19
N GLN A 81 2.56 14.13 -28.28
CA GLN A 81 3.18 14.51 -29.56
C GLN A 81 3.97 13.35 -30.18
N SER A 82 4.17 13.40 -31.50
CA SER A 82 4.99 12.42 -32.22
C SER A 82 6.49 12.60 -31.94
N GLY A 83 7.24 11.50 -32.05
CA GLY A 83 8.69 11.50 -31.82
C GLY A 83 9.13 11.86 -30.40
N ARG A 84 8.21 11.85 -29.41
CA ARG A 84 8.54 12.15 -28.01
C ARG A 84 9.45 11.12 -27.37
N ASP A 85 9.31 9.85 -27.76
CA ASP A 85 10.17 8.78 -27.25
C ASP A 85 11.64 8.99 -27.66
N ASP A 86 11.90 9.57 -28.84
CA ASP A 86 13.26 9.86 -29.35
C ASP A 86 13.90 11.12 -28.75
N ARG A 87 13.09 12.02 -28.18
CA ARG A 87 13.52 13.34 -27.68
C ARG A 87 13.49 13.45 -26.16
N ARG A 88 12.83 12.49 -25.50
CA ARG A 88 12.62 12.44 -24.07
C ARG A 88 13.93 12.55 -23.29
N ARG A 89 13.90 13.36 -22.24
CA ARG A 89 14.94 13.43 -21.21
C ARG A 89 14.39 12.97 -19.87
N ALA A 90 15.05 11.99 -19.26
CA ALA A 90 14.72 11.53 -17.91
C ALA A 90 14.98 12.63 -16.87
N LEU A 91 13.99 12.90 -16.01
CA LEU A 91 14.13 13.85 -14.90
C LEU A 91 14.25 13.13 -13.55
N SER A 92 13.42 12.12 -13.30
CA SER A 92 13.50 11.27 -12.10
C SER A 92 12.96 9.87 -12.36
N ALA A 93 13.36 8.91 -11.52
CA ALA A 93 12.77 7.57 -11.45
C ALA A 93 12.78 7.10 -10.00
N PHE A 94 11.65 6.63 -9.47
CA PHE A 94 11.56 6.13 -8.10
C PHE A 94 10.57 4.98 -7.99
N VAL A 95 10.60 4.25 -6.87
CA VAL A 95 9.65 3.16 -6.59
C VAL A 95 8.76 3.53 -5.41
N GLN A 96 7.47 3.21 -5.50
CA GLN A 96 6.50 3.33 -4.41
C GLN A 96 6.19 1.95 -3.83
N PHE A 97 6.34 1.83 -2.51
CA PHE A 97 5.68 0.79 -1.71
C PHE A 97 4.50 1.36 -0.91
N THR A 98 3.49 0.55 -0.62
CA THR A 98 2.34 0.97 0.18
C THR A 98 1.66 -0.21 0.86
N ASP A 99 1.08 0.04 2.04
CA ASP A 99 0.24 -0.95 2.72
C ASP A 99 0.98 -2.29 2.79
N LEU A 100 2.18 -2.25 3.39
CA LEU A 100 3.01 -3.42 3.64
C LEU A 100 2.38 -4.33 4.67
N HIS A 101 1.77 -3.75 5.71
CA HIS A 101 1.22 -4.47 6.86
C HIS A 101 2.22 -5.51 7.37
N ILE A 102 3.42 -5.07 7.77
CA ILE A 102 4.31 -5.97 8.52
C ILE A 102 3.58 -6.33 9.82
N THR A 103 3.23 -7.61 9.95
CA THR A 103 2.20 -8.08 10.89
C THR A 103 2.78 -9.07 11.90
N ASP A 104 2.55 -8.84 13.19
CA ASP A 104 2.65 -9.88 14.23
C ASP A 104 1.35 -10.71 14.27
N THR A 105 1.31 -11.81 13.52
CA THR A 105 0.12 -12.68 13.46
C THR A 105 -0.21 -13.39 14.76
N GLU A 106 0.67 -13.31 15.75
CA GLU A 106 0.54 -13.98 17.04
C GLU A 106 0.09 -13.01 18.14
N SER A 107 0.02 -11.70 17.82
CA SER A 107 -0.36 -10.67 18.77
C SER A 107 -1.77 -10.91 19.34
N PRO A 108 -1.95 -10.82 20.67
CA PRO A 108 -3.27 -10.94 21.31
C PRO A 108 -4.17 -9.72 21.06
N ALA A 109 -3.60 -8.57 20.66
CA ALA A 109 -4.33 -7.34 20.37
C ALA A 109 -4.76 -7.26 18.90
N ARG A 110 -5.13 -8.39 18.31
CA ARG A 110 -5.77 -8.50 16.99
C ARG A 110 -7.16 -9.12 17.14
N PHE A 111 -8.05 -8.81 16.22
CA PHE A 111 -9.45 -9.25 16.23
C PHE A 111 -9.77 -10.09 14.99
N GLU A 112 -8.89 -11.05 14.68
CA GLU A 112 -8.98 -11.86 13.46
C GLU A 112 -10.29 -12.63 13.34
N TYR A 113 -10.93 -12.97 14.46
CA TYR A 113 -12.24 -13.63 14.50
C TYR A 113 -13.37 -12.81 13.86
N LEU A 114 -13.13 -11.52 13.56
CA LEU A 114 -14.07 -10.70 12.81
C LEU A 114 -13.97 -10.90 11.29
N HIS A 115 -13.02 -11.69 10.79
CA HIS A 115 -12.82 -11.89 9.35
C HIS A 115 -14.06 -12.34 8.55
N PRO A 116 -15.02 -13.12 9.09
CA PRO A 116 -16.24 -13.46 8.34
C PRO A 116 -17.12 -12.24 8.05
N PHE A 117 -16.94 -11.15 8.80
CA PHE A 117 -17.65 -9.89 8.61
C PHE A 117 -16.77 -8.78 8.04
N ILE A 118 -15.47 -8.77 8.35
CA ILE A 118 -14.49 -7.78 7.90
C ILE A 118 -13.31 -8.54 7.33
N GLY A 119 -13.31 -8.82 6.02
CA GLY A 119 -12.31 -9.70 5.40
C GLY A 119 -10.85 -9.30 5.67
N SER A 120 -10.56 -8.00 5.82
CA SER A 120 -9.23 -7.49 6.15
C SER A 120 -8.73 -7.78 7.57
N ALA A 121 -9.57 -8.34 8.46
CA ALA A 121 -9.15 -8.70 9.82
C ALA A 121 -8.25 -9.95 9.87
N HIS A 122 -8.25 -10.77 8.81
CA HIS A 122 -7.35 -11.92 8.70
C HIS A 122 -7.17 -12.33 7.25
N ARG A 123 -5.92 -12.58 6.85
CA ARG A 123 -5.59 -13.23 5.57
C ARG A 123 -4.70 -14.45 5.80
N PRO A 124 -4.87 -15.52 5.00
CA PRO A 124 -4.15 -16.79 5.19
C PRO A 124 -2.64 -16.67 4.98
N GLN A 125 -2.16 -15.62 4.32
CA GLN A 125 -0.75 -15.41 3.98
C GLN A 125 0.04 -14.56 4.99
N GLU A 126 -0.60 -13.87 5.94
CA GLU A 126 0.03 -12.80 6.75
C GLU A 126 1.34 -13.24 7.45
N ALA A 127 1.42 -14.50 7.89
CA ALA A 127 2.61 -15.05 8.55
C ALA A 127 3.87 -15.09 7.64
N LEU A 128 3.71 -14.92 6.32
CA LEU A 128 4.81 -14.88 5.34
C LEU A 128 5.10 -13.44 4.85
N GLY A 129 4.49 -12.41 5.45
CA GLY A 129 4.59 -11.02 4.99
C GLY A 129 6.02 -10.49 4.93
N THR A 130 6.84 -10.75 5.96
CA THR A 130 8.22 -10.25 6.02
C THR A 130 9.11 -10.80 4.89
N VAL A 131 9.00 -12.10 4.57
CA VAL A 131 9.74 -12.70 3.45
C VAL A 131 9.21 -12.25 2.10
N ALA A 132 7.90 -12.01 1.98
CA ALA A 132 7.31 -11.45 0.77
C ALA A 132 7.77 -10.02 0.50
N THR A 133 7.80 -9.16 1.53
CA THR A 133 8.36 -7.80 1.43
C THR A 133 9.85 -7.84 1.09
N SER A 134 10.62 -8.76 1.68
CA SER A 134 12.04 -8.95 1.32
C SER A 134 12.22 -9.30 -0.16
N ALA A 135 11.37 -10.16 -0.71
CA ALA A 135 11.39 -10.48 -2.14
C ALA A 135 11.00 -9.28 -3.02
N LEU A 136 10.14 -8.37 -2.54
CA LEU A 136 9.84 -7.12 -3.23
C LEU A 136 11.04 -6.15 -3.22
N VAL A 137 11.78 -6.08 -2.11
CA VAL A 137 13.07 -5.37 -2.02
C VAL A 137 14.08 -5.96 -3.02
N GLU A 138 14.20 -7.29 -3.09
CA GLU A 138 15.03 -7.98 -4.09
C GLU A 138 14.66 -7.57 -5.52
N ARG A 139 13.36 -7.42 -5.81
CA ARG A 139 12.90 -6.96 -7.14
C ARG A 139 13.36 -5.53 -7.45
N VAL A 140 13.26 -4.61 -6.49
CA VAL A 140 13.75 -3.23 -6.69
C VAL A 140 15.25 -3.24 -6.99
N ASN A 141 16.01 -4.01 -6.21
CA ASN A 141 17.46 -4.15 -6.39
C ASN A 141 17.84 -4.89 -7.68
N SER A 142 16.97 -5.71 -8.27
CA SER A 142 17.24 -6.40 -9.53
C SER A 142 16.92 -5.52 -10.75
N VAL A 143 15.81 -4.77 -10.71
CA VAL A 143 15.38 -3.88 -11.80
C VAL A 143 16.27 -2.64 -11.91
N ARG A 144 16.64 -2.01 -10.78
CA ARG A 144 17.58 -0.87 -10.63
C ARG A 144 17.27 0.45 -11.36
N GLN A 145 16.46 0.42 -12.41
CA GLN A 145 16.22 1.58 -13.28
C GLN A 145 14.82 1.61 -13.88
N GLY A 146 14.41 2.80 -14.28
CA GLY A 146 13.16 3.06 -14.99
C GLY A 146 13.09 2.33 -16.35
N PRO A 147 12.03 1.54 -16.61
CA PRO A 147 11.83 0.81 -17.86
C PRO A 147 11.80 1.67 -19.12
N PHE A 148 11.31 2.91 -19.06
CA PHE A 148 11.12 3.75 -20.24
C PHE A 148 12.21 4.81 -20.42
N THR A 149 12.81 5.29 -19.34
CA THR A 149 13.86 6.31 -19.38
C THR A 149 15.27 5.75 -19.24
N GLY A 150 15.40 4.53 -18.70
CA GLY A 150 16.71 3.94 -18.35
C GLY A 150 17.42 4.64 -17.19
N ARG A 151 16.76 5.60 -16.51
CA ARG A 151 17.35 6.31 -15.38
C ARG A 151 17.43 5.36 -14.18
N PRO A 152 18.59 5.24 -13.50
CA PRO A 152 18.67 4.56 -12.21
C PRO A 152 17.66 5.14 -11.22
N PHE A 153 17.11 4.30 -10.34
CA PHE A 153 16.21 4.80 -9.31
C PHE A 153 16.92 5.80 -8.39
N ASP A 154 16.32 6.96 -8.22
CA ASP A 154 16.77 8.01 -7.32
C ASP A 154 16.50 7.64 -5.85
N LEU A 155 15.36 6.97 -5.59
CA LEU A 155 14.91 6.56 -4.27
C LEU A 155 13.76 5.53 -4.32
N MET A 156 13.40 5.00 -3.16
CA MET A 156 12.12 4.35 -2.86
C MET A 156 11.31 5.19 -1.86
N VAL A 157 10.00 5.18 -1.93
CA VAL A 157 9.13 5.83 -0.93
C VAL A 157 8.01 4.88 -0.48
N THR A 158 7.77 4.81 0.83
CA THR A 158 6.55 4.17 1.35
C THR A 158 5.44 5.20 1.51
N THR A 159 4.20 4.82 1.18
CA THR A 159 3.00 5.66 1.36
C THR A 159 2.14 5.21 2.55
N GLY A 160 2.76 4.81 3.65
CA GLY A 160 2.06 4.47 4.90
C GLY A 160 1.61 3.01 4.99
N ASP A 161 1.04 2.68 6.15
CA ASP A 161 0.63 1.34 6.57
C ASP A 161 1.79 0.35 6.43
N ASN A 162 2.90 0.76 7.06
CA ASN A 162 4.16 0.03 7.05
C ASN A 162 4.09 -1.14 8.05
N THR A 163 3.55 -0.89 9.25
CA THR A 163 3.15 -1.90 10.24
C THR A 163 1.66 -2.22 10.13
N ASP A 164 1.18 -3.30 10.76
CA ASP A 164 -0.25 -3.64 10.77
C ASP A 164 -0.96 -3.20 12.06
N ASN A 165 -0.35 -3.44 13.21
CA ASN A 165 -0.98 -3.29 14.51
C ASN A 165 -0.27 -2.30 15.42
N HIS A 166 0.56 -1.41 14.85
CA HIS A 166 1.27 -0.36 15.57
C HIS A 166 2.22 -0.95 16.64
N GLU A 167 2.92 -2.07 16.38
CA GLU A 167 3.77 -2.72 17.40
C GLU A 167 5.27 -2.45 17.22
N LEU A 168 6.03 -2.36 18.32
CA LEU A 168 7.49 -2.19 18.25
C LEU A 168 8.18 -3.33 17.49
N ILE A 169 7.67 -4.56 17.64
CA ILE A 169 8.23 -5.73 16.96
C ILE A 169 8.01 -5.66 15.44
N GLU A 170 6.84 -5.20 15.00
CA GLU A 170 6.52 -4.98 13.59
C GLU A 170 7.41 -3.87 13.00
N LEU A 171 7.59 -2.78 13.75
CA LEU A 171 8.46 -1.67 13.35
C LEU A 171 9.93 -2.11 13.20
N ASP A 172 10.43 -2.95 14.11
CA ASP A 172 11.78 -3.54 14.01
C ASP A 172 11.93 -4.38 12.74
N TRP A 173 10.95 -5.24 12.44
CA TRP A 173 10.95 -6.06 11.23
C TRP A 173 10.89 -5.21 9.96
N PHE A 174 9.99 -4.21 9.92
CA PHE A 174 9.87 -3.27 8.82
C PHE A 174 11.20 -2.58 8.50
N LEU A 175 11.83 -1.98 9.52
CA LEU A 175 13.10 -1.27 9.37
C LEU A 175 14.21 -2.22 8.91
N LYS A 176 14.30 -3.43 9.46
CA LYS A 176 15.31 -4.43 9.05
C LYS A 176 15.09 -4.97 7.65
N VAL A 177 13.85 -5.14 7.20
CA VAL A 177 13.58 -5.58 5.84
C VAL A 177 14.03 -4.53 4.82
N LEU A 178 13.74 -3.25 5.06
CA LEU A 178 14.13 -2.17 4.14
C LEU A 178 15.59 -1.75 4.24
N ASN A 179 16.18 -1.76 5.44
CA ASN A 179 17.58 -1.39 5.65
C ASN A 179 18.56 -2.54 5.47
N GLY A 180 18.06 -3.78 5.46
CA GLY A 180 18.85 -4.99 5.48
C GLY A 180 19.21 -5.42 6.90
N GLY A 181 19.28 -6.73 7.11
CA GLY A 181 19.59 -7.30 8.42
C GLY A 181 18.90 -8.63 8.68
N SER A 182 19.16 -9.19 9.87
CA SER A 182 18.52 -10.43 10.30
C SER A 182 17.14 -10.14 10.87
N VAL A 183 16.11 -10.75 10.27
CA VAL A 183 14.71 -10.65 10.69
C VAL A 183 14.29 -12.02 11.22
N THR A 184 13.75 -12.03 12.44
CA THR A 184 13.10 -13.21 13.02
C THR A 184 11.62 -12.86 13.22
N PRO A 185 10.75 -13.22 12.26
CA PRO A 185 9.34 -12.85 12.27
C PRO A 185 8.55 -13.74 13.24
N ASN A 186 8.93 -13.73 14.52
CA ASN A 186 8.35 -14.53 15.58
C ASN A 186 8.20 -13.72 16.88
N SER A 187 7.05 -13.83 17.52
CA SER A 187 6.72 -13.20 18.80
C SER A 187 6.25 -14.24 19.80
N GLY A 188 6.36 -13.97 21.10
CA GLY A 188 5.96 -14.96 22.11
C GLY A 188 6.91 -16.16 22.17
N ALA A 189 6.39 -17.38 21.98
CA ALA A 189 7.18 -18.61 22.09
C ALA A 189 8.26 -18.69 21.01
N THR A 190 9.51 -18.97 21.40
CA THR A 190 10.63 -18.98 20.44
C THR A 190 10.63 -20.15 19.46
N ASP A 191 9.89 -21.21 19.77
CA ASP A 191 9.91 -22.50 19.06
C ASP A 191 8.51 -22.98 18.59
N ALA A 192 7.48 -22.14 18.73
CA ALA A 192 6.12 -22.50 18.36
C ALA A 192 5.33 -21.30 17.85
N TYR A 193 4.50 -21.53 16.82
CA TYR A 193 3.52 -20.55 16.35
C TYR A 193 2.32 -20.49 17.30
N GLU A 194 1.94 -19.29 17.72
CA GLU A 194 0.90 -19.03 18.71
C GLU A 194 -0.32 -18.27 18.16
N GLY A 195 -0.34 -17.93 16.87
CA GLY A 195 -1.47 -17.28 16.19
C GLY A 195 -2.66 -18.21 15.88
N VAL A 196 -3.61 -17.71 15.08
CA VAL A 196 -4.89 -18.41 14.81
C VAL A 196 -4.75 -19.63 13.89
N GLN A 197 -3.76 -19.63 13.00
CA GLN A 197 -3.58 -20.63 11.93
C GLN A 197 -3.10 -22.02 12.40
N ASN A 198 -2.94 -22.25 13.70
CA ASN A 198 -2.78 -23.61 14.24
C ASN A 198 -3.72 -23.89 15.42
N SER A 199 -4.76 -23.08 15.58
CA SER A 199 -5.71 -23.19 16.68
C SER A 199 -6.63 -24.42 16.57
N GLY A 200 -6.88 -24.91 15.36
CA GLY A 200 -7.91 -25.91 15.07
C GLY A 200 -9.32 -25.31 14.97
N ASN A 201 -9.47 -23.98 15.05
CA ASN A 201 -10.74 -23.32 14.71
C ASN A 201 -10.96 -23.41 13.19
N HIS A 202 -12.15 -23.85 12.77
CA HIS A 202 -12.51 -24.07 11.37
C HIS A 202 -12.63 -22.78 10.55
N GLU A 203 -12.77 -21.62 11.20
CA GLU A 203 -12.88 -20.33 10.51
C GLU A 203 -11.53 -19.91 9.89
N PHE A 204 -10.42 -20.37 10.46
CA PHE A 204 -9.07 -20.05 9.99
C PHE A 204 -8.45 -21.20 9.19
N TRP A 205 -7.56 -20.88 8.25
CA TRP A 205 -6.78 -21.90 7.57
C TRP A 205 -5.77 -22.54 8.53
N ASN A 206 -5.83 -23.86 8.71
CA ASN A 206 -4.89 -24.62 9.53
C ASN A 206 -3.93 -25.44 8.66
N PRO A 207 -2.85 -24.85 8.09
CA PRO A 207 -1.99 -25.52 7.11
C PRO A 207 -1.33 -26.80 7.63
N GLY A 208 -1.05 -26.90 8.93
CA GLY A 208 -0.37 -28.07 9.52
C GLY A 208 -1.29 -29.16 10.05
N LYS A 209 -2.61 -28.95 10.06
CA LYS A 209 -3.57 -29.88 10.68
C LYS A 209 -4.59 -30.34 9.64
N PRO A 210 -4.62 -31.64 9.29
CA PRO A 210 -5.67 -32.18 8.45
C PRO A 210 -7.05 -31.93 9.08
N GLY A 211 -7.96 -31.30 8.34
CA GLY A 211 -9.27 -30.93 8.84
C GLY A 211 -10.17 -30.33 7.77
N ALA A 212 -11.42 -30.09 8.13
CA ALA A 212 -12.39 -29.36 7.32
C ALA A 212 -12.53 -27.94 7.90
N ASP A 213 -11.60 -27.06 7.55
CA ASP A 213 -11.73 -25.61 7.74
C ASP A 213 -12.27 -24.95 6.45
N ASP A 214 -12.74 -23.71 6.58
CA ASP A 214 -13.40 -22.97 5.50
C ASP A 214 -12.46 -22.75 4.29
N TYR A 215 -11.16 -22.64 4.55
CA TYR A 215 -10.13 -22.51 3.52
C TYR A 215 -9.85 -23.83 2.80
N SER A 216 -9.80 -24.94 3.53
CA SER A 216 -9.67 -26.30 2.96
C SER A 216 -10.89 -26.65 2.12
N ALA A 217 -12.10 -26.17 2.48
CA ALA A 217 -13.30 -26.28 1.66
C ALA A 217 -13.20 -25.48 0.34
N LYS A 218 -12.48 -24.35 0.33
CA LYS A 218 -12.11 -23.62 -0.90
C LYS A 218 -10.98 -24.32 -1.69
N GLY A 219 -10.29 -25.27 -1.08
CA GLY A 219 -9.24 -26.08 -1.72
C GLY A 219 -7.82 -25.63 -1.38
N PHE A 220 -7.63 -24.86 -0.31
CA PHE A 220 -6.29 -24.54 0.19
C PHE A 220 -5.49 -25.82 0.49
N PRO A 221 -4.19 -25.84 0.18
CA PRO A 221 -3.35 -27.00 0.42
C PRO A 221 -3.12 -27.22 1.93
N GLN A 222 -2.84 -28.46 2.28
CA GLN A 222 -2.31 -28.82 3.61
C GLN A 222 -0.79 -28.78 3.52
N LEU A 223 -0.16 -27.87 4.26
CA LEU A 223 1.27 -27.56 4.23
C LEU A 223 1.89 -27.67 5.64
N PRO A 224 2.12 -28.89 6.16
CA PRO A 224 2.85 -29.08 7.41
C PRO A 224 4.23 -28.40 7.38
N GLY A 225 4.64 -27.80 8.49
CA GLY A 225 5.90 -27.08 8.60
C GLY A 225 5.91 -25.68 7.98
N LEU A 226 4.79 -25.20 7.42
CA LEU A 226 4.74 -23.87 6.78
C LEU A 226 4.93 -22.76 7.81
N LEU A 227 4.17 -22.79 8.91
CA LEU A 227 4.21 -21.74 9.93
C LEU A 227 5.59 -21.72 10.60
N GLU A 228 6.15 -22.89 10.90
CA GLU A 228 7.50 -23.03 11.45
C GLU A 228 8.57 -22.48 10.50
N ALA A 229 8.36 -22.59 9.18
CA ALA A 229 9.25 -21.97 8.20
C ALA A 229 9.04 -20.45 8.08
N GLY A 230 7.80 -19.98 8.20
CA GLY A 230 7.47 -18.56 8.23
C GLY A 230 8.15 -17.83 9.40
N LEU A 231 8.21 -18.47 10.57
CA LEU A 231 8.84 -17.92 11.79
C LEU A 231 10.38 -17.95 11.78
N LYS A 232 11.02 -18.65 10.83
CA LYS A 232 12.48 -18.81 10.84
C LYS A 232 13.17 -17.49 10.55
N ALA A 233 14.28 -17.27 11.26
CA ALA A 233 15.16 -16.16 10.98
C ALA A 233 15.68 -16.22 9.53
N PHE A 234 15.64 -15.09 8.84
CA PHE A 234 16.25 -14.90 7.53
C PHE A 234 17.05 -13.60 7.51
N THR A 235 17.84 -13.39 6.46
CA THR A 235 18.57 -12.14 6.24
C THR A 235 17.92 -11.39 5.09
N ALA A 236 17.32 -10.24 5.36
CA ALA A 236 16.82 -9.34 4.33
C ALA A 236 18.01 -8.60 3.70
N PRO A 237 18.04 -8.42 2.36
CA PRO A 237 19.13 -7.73 1.69
C PRO A 237 19.14 -6.22 1.96
N GLY A 238 17.98 -5.63 2.27
CA GLY A 238 17.81 -4.18 2.28
C GLY A 238 17.79 -3.59 0.88
N LEU A 239 17.35 -2.33 0.76
CA LEU A 239 17.34 -1.62 -0.51
C LEU A 239 18.75 -1.14 -0.90
N ASP A 240 19.04 -1.16 -2.21
CA ASP A 240 20.27 -0.60 -2.80
C ASP A 240 20.16 0.93 -3.05
N VAL A 241 19.00 1.53 -2.77
CA VAL A 241 18.70 2.94 -3.00
C VAL A 241 18.20 3.61 -1.71
N PRO A 242 18.40 4.93 -1.55
CA PRO A 242 17.82 5.66 -0.43
C PRO A 242 16.31 5.50 -0.38
N TRP A 243 15.73 5.49 0.81
CA TRP A 243 14.27 5.41 0.96
C TRP A 243 13.70 6.41 1.94
N PHE A 244 12.43 6.76 1.71
CA PHE A 244 11.66 7.75 2.45
C PHE A 244 10.35 7.15 2.97
N CYS A 245 9.92 7.56 4.15
CA CYS A 245 8.74 7.00 4.82
C CYS A 245 7.60 8.00 4.92
N THR A 246 6.40 7.60 4.52
CA THR A 246 5.15 8.28 4.86
C THR A 246 4.42 7.49 5.94
N PHE A 247 3.72 8.19 6.83
CA PHE A 247 2.99 7.61 7.96
C PHE A 247 1.53 7.27 7.55
N GLY A 248 1.05 6.07 7.88
CA GLY A 248 -0.33 5.61 7.62
C GLY A 248 -1.13 5.31 8.89
N ASN A 249 -2.42 5.02 8.76
CA ASN A 249 -3.30 4.81 9.91
C ASN A 249 -2.97 3.52 10.67
N HIS A 250 -2.46 2.46 10.02
CA HIS A 250 -1.95 1.26 10.69
C HIS A 250 -0.61 1.48 11.41
N ASP A 251 0.09 2.57 11.12
CA ASP A 251 1.25 3.01 11.90
C ASP A 251 0.84 3.84 13.13
N ASP A 252 -0.42 4.31 13.18
CA ASP A 252 -0.95 5.21 14.22
C ASP A 252 -1.93 4.52 15.18
N SER A 253 -2.65 3.50 14.71
CA SER A 253 -3.80 2.93 15.40
C SER A 253 -3.84 1.40 15.36
N ILE A 254 -4.56 0.83 16.34
CA ILE A 254 -4.75 -0.62 16.49
C ILE A 254 -5.49 -1.15 15.25
N VAL A 255 -4.82 -2.00 14.48
CA VAL A 255 -5.26 -2.50 13.16
C VAL A 255 -5.88 -1.37 12.32
N GLY A 256 -5.25 -0.20 12.31
CA GLY A 256 -5.65 0.94 11.48
C GLY A 256 -7.04 1.53 11.75
N SER A 257 -7.70 1.20 12.86
CA SER A 257 -9.15 1.44 12.98
C SER A 257 -9.63 1.92 14.35
N LEU A 258 -8.95 1.60 15.45
CA LEU A 258 -9.35 2.07 16.77
C LEU A 258 -8.68 3.40 17.14
N PRO A 259 -9.31 4.26 17.94
CA PRO A 259 -8.67 5.50 18.39
C PRO A 259 -7.31 5.25 19.04
N ALA A 260 -6.36 6.17 18.82
CA ALA A 260 -5.08 6.12 19.49
C ALA A 260 -5.24 6.36 21.01
N GLN A 261 -4.20 6.06 21.77
CA GLN A 261 -4.08 6.42 23.20
C GLN A 261 -5.15 5.82 24.12
N ILE A 262 -5.68 4.64 23.79
CA ILE A 262 -6.61 3.89 24.66
C ILE A 262 -5.90 3.53 25.99
N PRO A 263 -6.41 3.98 27.16
CA PRO A 263 -5.75 3.73 28.43
C PRO A 263 -5.62 2.23 28.74
N GLY A 264 -4.39 1.80 29.05
CA GLY A 264 -4.09 0.42 29.43
C GLY A 264 -4.10 -0.59 28.28
N ILE A 265 -4.13 -0.13 27.01
CA ILE A 265 -4.14 -1.02 25.86
C ILE A 265 -2.91 -1.94 25.79
N ASP A 266 -1.74 -1.46 26.21
CA ASP A 266 -0.49 -2.23 26.28
C ASP A 266 -0.64 -3.56 27.04
N ALA A 267 -1.53 -3.59 28.04
CA ALA A 267 -1.82 -4.78 28.80
C ALA A 267 -2.48 -5.88 27.96
N TRP A 268 -3.26 -5.52 26.93
CA TRP A 268 -3.82 -6.48 25.96
C TRP A 268 -2.72 -6.99 25.02
N TYR A 269 -1.97 -6.09 24.38
CA TYR A 269 -0.87 -6.39 23.47
C TYR A 269 0.18 -7.36 24.05
N THR A 270 0.53 -7.16 25.32
CA THR A 270 1.57 -7.95 25.99
C THR A 270 1.01 -9.11 26.81
N SER A 271 -0.30 -9.36 26.73
CA SER A 271 -0.96 -10.42 27.52
C SER A 271 -0.63 -11.83 27.02
N LYS A 272 -1.03 -12.83 27.82
CA LYS A 272 -1.07 -14.23 27.42
C LYS A 272 -2.41 -14.69 26.84
N TYR A 273 -3.40 -13.81 26.68
CA TYR A 273 -4.76 -14.20 26.31
C TYR A 273 -5.14 -13.59 24.96
N LYS A 274 -5.24 -14.45 23.94
CA LYS A 274 -5.69 -14.07 22.60
C LYS A 274 -7.13 -14.53 22.37
N VAL A 275 -8.01 -13.61 22.02
CA VAL A 275 -9.37 -13.96 21.58
C VAL A 275 -9.31 -14.48 20.15
N ILE A 276 -9.74 -15.73 19.96
CA ILE A 276 -9.74 -16.39 18.63
C ILE A 276 -11.14 -16.73 18.15
N GLY A 277 -12.18 -16.26 18.84
CA GLY A 277 -13.56 -16.51 18.50
C GLY A 277 -14.54 -15.91 19.50
N LYS A 278 -15.71 -15.51 19.02
CA LYS A 278 -16.88 -15.11 19.81
C LYS A 278 -18.14 -15.66 19.15
N ASP A 279 -19.27 -15.59 19.84
CA ASP A 279 -20.54 -15.93 19.22
C ASP A 279 -20.86 -14.97 18.06
N GLU A 280 -21.55 -15.48 17.04
CA GLU A 280 -21.86 -14.74 15.81
C GLU A 280 -22.55 -13.39 16.07
N SER A 281 -23.43 -13.34 17.07
CA SER A 281 -24.20 -12.12 17.37
C SER A 281 -23.30 -11.00 17.90
N THR A 282 -22.36 -11.34 18.78
CA THR A 282 -21.35 -10.42 19.30
C THR A 282 -20.39 -10.00 18.19
N SER A 283 -19.85 -10.94 17.42
CA SER A 283 -18.95 -10.65 16.30
C SER A 283 -19.58 -9.72 15.26
N LYS A 284 -20.84 -9.98 14.87
CA LYS A 284 -21.58 -9.12 13.93
C LYS A 284 -21.77 -7.71 14.49
N LYS A 285 -22.13 -7.58 15.77
CA LYS A 285 -22.32 -6.28 16.42
C LYS A 285 -21.02 -5.46 16.45
N LEU A 286 -19.90 -6.09 16.79
CA LEU A 286 -18.58 -5.46 16.79
C LEU A 286 -18.17 -5.03 15.37
N ALA A 287 -18.34 -5.93 14.39
CA ALA A 287 -18.03 -5.64 13.00
C ALA A 287 -18.89 -4.50 12.42
N ASP A 288 -20.19 -4.48 12.71
CA ASP A 288 -21.09 -3.41 12.29
C ASP A 288 -20.70 -2.06 12.92
N ALA A 289 -20.19 -2.05 14.15
CA ALA A 289 -19.71 -0.83 14.79
C ALA A 289 -18.44 -0.29 14.12
N ILE A 290 -17.46 -1.15 13.84
CA ILE A 290 -16.23 -0.78 13.11
C ILE A 290 -16.57 -0.20 11.73
N LYS A 291 -17.38 -0.90 10.94
CA LYS A 291 -17.77 -0.47 9.57
C LYS A 291 -18.51 0.86 9.52
N LYS A 292 -19.26 1.20 10.57
CA LYS A 292 -20.04 2.44 10.65
C LYS A 292 -19.26 3.60 11.26
N GLY A 293 -17.98 3.40 11.59
CA GLY A 293 -17.20 4.38 12.33
C GLY A 293 -17.83 4.70 13.68
N ALA A 294 -18.37 3.68 14.36
CA ALA A 294 -18.93 3.82 15.70
C ALA A 294 -17.90 3.42 16.77
N SER A 295 -18.08 3.93 17.99
CA SER A 295 -17.23 3.54 19.12
C SER A 295 -17.38 2.04 19.42
N VAL A 296 -16.25 1.35 19.56
CA VAL A 296 -16.19 -0.08 19.87
C VAL A 296 -15.60 -0.26 21.28
N PRO A 297 -16.26 -1.00 22.18
CA PRO A 297 -15.69 -1.30 23.49
C PRO A 297 -14.47 -2.21 23.36
N VAL A 298 -13.28 -1.66 23.63
CA VAL A 298 -11.98 -2.38 23.57
C VAL A 298 -11.97 -3.62 24.45
N ALA A 299 -12.56 -3.54 25.64
CA ALA A 299 -12.68 -4.68 26.56
C ALA A 299 -13.56 -5.82 25.99
N GLU A 300 -14.50 -5.50 25.09
CA GLU A 300 -15.28 -6.51 24.39
C GLU A 300 -14.49 -7.09 23.22
N LEU A 301 -13.68 -6.30 22.51
CA LEU A 301 -12.86 -6.79 21.39
C LEU A 301 -11.81 -7.81 21.83
N PHE A 302 -11.03 -7.47 22.86
CA PHE A 302 -9.87 -8.24 23.30
C PHE A 302 -10.12 -9.05 24.57
N GLY A 303 -11.26 -8.85 25.23
CA GLY A 303 -11.63 -9.53 26.47
C GLY A 303 -13.06 -10.06 26.44
N GLY A 304 -13.68 -10.11 27.62
CA GLY A 304 -15.02 -10.64 27.79
C GLY A 304 -15.10 -12.17 27.63
N GLY A 305 -16.24 -12.65 27.15
CA GLY A 305 -16.45 -14.06 26.80
C GLY A 305 -15.94 -14.38 25.38
N GLY A 306 -15.79 -15.67 25.08
CA GLY A 306 -15.34 -16.15 23.78
C GLY A 306 -14.40 -17.34 23.88
N THR A 307 -13.86 -17.75 22.74
CA THR A 307 -12.79 -18.73 22.66
C THR A 307 -11.46 -18.03 22.87
N ILE A 308 -10.79 -18.38 23.96
CA ILE A 308 -9.49 -17.82 24.33
C ILE A 308 -8.39 -18.84 24.07
N ARG A 309 -7.33 -18.39 23.43
CA ARG A 309 -6.07 -19.11 23.30
C ARG A 309 -5.06 -18.52 24.29
N GLU A 310 -4.41 -19.39 25.06
CA GLU A 310 -3.23 -18.98 25.83
C GLU A 310 -2.01 -18.96 24.91
N ILE A 311 -1.27 -17.85 24.96
CA ILE A 311 -0.03 -17.62 24.21
C ILE A 311 1.05 -17.11 25.16
N THR A 312 2.29 -17.10 24.73
CA THR A 312 3.40 -16.58 25.51
C THR A 312 3.39 -15.04 25.49
N PRO A 313 3.40 -14.36 26.66
CA PRO A 313 3.57 -12.92 26.73
C PRO A 313 4.86 -12.46 26.05
N ASP A 314 4.79 -11.33 25.34
CA ASP A 314 5.95 -10.72 24.72
C ASP A 314 5.88 -9.20 24.87
N ALA A 315 6.88 -8.63 25.55
CA ALA A 315 6.96 -7.18 25.79
C ALA A 315 7.25 -6.39 24.51
N ARG A 316 7.77 -7.05 23.46
CA ARG A 316 8.05 -6.42 22.16
C ARG A 316 6.77 -6.07 21.38
N ARG A 317 5.63 -6.65 21.76
CA ARG A 317 4.31 -6.33 21.19
C ARG A 317 3.74 -4.99 21.67
N ARG A 318 4.37 -4.33 22.65
CA ARG A 318 3.88 -3.03 23.13
C ARG A 318 3.70 -2.08 21.94
N PRO A 319 2.56 -1.39 21.83
CA PRO A 319 2.38 -0.44 20.76
C PRO A 319 3.37 0.72 20.92
N PHE A 320 3.90 1.22 19.81
CA PHE A 320 4.73 2.42 19.85
C PHE A 320 3.87 3.68 20.00
N SER A 321 4.52 4.83 19.99
CA SER A 321 3.89 6.14 19.80
C SER A 321 4.44 6.75 18.51
N THR A 322 3.74 7.72 17.92
CA THR A 322 4.25 8.42 16.73
C THR A 322 5.67 8.98 16.94
N ALA A 323 5.99 9.45 18.16
CA ALA A 323 7.32 9.92 18.51
C ALA A 323 8.36 8.78 18.53
N GLU A 324 8.00 7.60 19.02
CA GLU A 324 8.87 6.41 18.99
C GLU A 324 9.07 5.90 17.56
N PHE A 325 8.03 5.92 16.72
CA PHE A 325 8.14 5.62 15.29
C PHE A 325 9.19 6.50 14.62
N VAL A 326 9.05 7.83 14.76
CA VAL A 326 10.00 8.79 14.16
C VAL A 326 11.40 8.60 14.73
N ARG A 327 11.55 8.40 16.04
CA ARG A 327 12.86 8.20 16.67
C ARG A 327 13.53 6.90 16.22
N ALA A 328 12.77 5.84 15.97
CA ALA A 328 13.32 4.61 15.42
C ALA A 328 13.93 4.84 14.03
N HIS A 329 13.29 5.66 13.18
CA HIS A 329 13.84 6.04 11.88
C HIS A 329 15.08 6.94 12.00
N LEU A 330 15.15 7.78 13.04
CA LEU A 330 16.30 8.66 13.31
C LEU A 330 17.48 7.93 13.95
N ASP A 331 17.30 6.71 14.45
CA ASP A 331 18.38 5.91 15.00
C ASP A 331 19.39 5.57 13.90
N SER A 332 20.66 5.87 14.14
CA SER A 332 21.76 5.52 13.23
C SER A 332 21.84 4.02 12.91
N ALA A 333 21.37 3.14 13.82
CA ALA A 333 21.29 1.71 13.58
C ALA A 333 20.32 1.35 12.45
N ASN A 334 19.32 2.21 12.20
CA ASN A 334 18.30 2.05 11.19
C ASN A 334 18.53 2.96 9.99
N THR A 335 19.78 3.39 9.71
CA THR A 335 20.04 4.25 8.55
C THR A 335 20.00 3.49 7.22
N GLY A 336 20.47 2.23 7.19
CA GLY A 336 20.55 1.43 5.96
C GLY A 336 21.15 2.20 4.77
N PRO A 337 20.52 2.18 3.58
CA PRO A 337 20.97 2.95 2.40
C PRO A 337 20.73 4.47 2.53
N GLY A 338 20.10 4.91 3.62
CA GLY A 338 19.87 6.30 3.97
C GLY A 338 18.64 6.94 3.29
N PRO A 339 18.46 8.25 3.49
CA PRO A 339 19.20 9.08 4.45
C PRO A 339 18.83 8.71 5.91
N VAL A 340 19.64 9.14 6.89
CA VAL A 340 19.26 9.05 8.32
C VAL A 340 17.88 9.68 8.50
N GLY A 341 16.98 9.00 9.21
CA GLY A 341 15.61 9.47 9.42
C GLY A 341 14.63 9.12 8.30
N HIS A 342 15.10 8.65 7.14
CA HIS A 342 14.25 8.31 5.98
C HIS A 342 13.22 9.40 5.65
N GLY A 343 13.68 10.66 5.70
CA GLY A 343 12.88 11.85 5.49
C GLY A 343 12.49 12.60 6.78
N PHE A 344 12.33 11.89 7.89
CA PHE A 344 12.16 12.54 9.18
C PHE A 344 13.46 13.21 9.65
N THR A 345 13.29 14.25 10.46
CA THR A 345 14.37 14.97 11.11
C THR A 345 14.10 15.12 12.60
N SER A 346 15.04 15.69 13.35
CA SER A 346 14.82 16.05 14.75
C SER A 346 13.61 16.96 14.98
N ALA A 347 13.19 17.74 13.97
CA ALA A 347 11.98 18.56 14.05
C ALA A 347 10.68 17.72 14.09
N ASN A 348 10.73 16.45 13.69
CA ASN A 348 9.60 15.52 13.71
C ASN A 348 9.62 14.61 14.96
N ALA A 349 10.70 14.64 15.75
CA ALA A 349 10.97 13.64 16.80
C ALA A 349 10.04 13.72 18.03
N ASP A 350 9.17 14.73 18.10
CA ASP A 350 8.09 14.81 19.09
C ASP A 350 6.82 14.06 18.65
N GLY A 351 6.77 13.58 17.40
CA GLY A 351 5.65 12.83 16.83
C GLY A 351 4.43 13.69 16.48
N LYS A 352 4.48 15.02 16.60
CA LYS A 352 3.32 15.88 16.34
C LYS A 352 3.16 16.25 14.88
N ASN A 353 4.27 16.51 14.20
CA ASN A 353 4.28 16.83 12.78
C ASN A 353 5.17 15.82 12.08
N VAL A 354 4.59 14.88 11.33
CA VAL A 354 5.31 13.83 10.61
C VAL A 354 5.22 13.98 9.09
N TYR A 355 5.06 15.23 8.63
CA TYR A 355 5.16 15.62 7.22
C TYR A 355 6.45 16.39 6.96
N TYR A 356 6.97 16.30 5.73
CA TYR A 356 8.25 16.91 5.35
C TYR A 356 8.40 17.01 3.83
N THR A 357 9.40 17.77 3.38
CA THR A 357 9.84 17.78 1.98
C THR A 357 11.18 17.06 1.83
N PHE A 358 11.40 16.45 0.68
CA PHE A 358 12.68 15.87 0.30
C PHE A 358 12.93 16.06 -1.19
N ARG A 359 14.19 15.97 -1.60
CA ARG A 359 14.54 16.10 -3.02
C ARG A 359 14.50 14.72 -3.67
N ILE A 360 13.65 14.54 -4.68
CA ILE A 360 13.62 13.32 -5.50
C ILE A 360 14.80 13.34 -6.47
N ALA A 361 14.93 14.44 -7.21
CA ALA A 361 15.97 14.65 -8.21
C ALA A 361 16.27 16.16 -8.35
N PRO A 362 17.30 16.60 -9.08
CA PRO A 362 17.47 18.01 -9.42
C PRO A 362 16.19 18.62 -10.04
N GLY A 363 15.65 19.65 -9.38
CA GLY A 363 14.42 20.33 -9.82
C GLY A 363 13.12 19.58 -9.55
N ILE A 364 13.15 18.45 -8.82
CA ILE A 364 11.94 17.70 -8.43
C ILE A 364 11.93 17.48 -6.91
N THR A 365 10.88 17.98 -6.27
CA THR A 365 10.67 17.92 -4.82
C THR A 365 9.51 17.01 -4.47
N GLY A 366 9.78 16.07 -3.58
CA GLY A 366 8.80 15.22 -2.92
C GLY A 366 8.23 15.91 -1.68
N ILE A 367 6.92 15.75 -1.44
CA ILE A 367 6.25 16.22 -0.23
C ILE A 367 5.54 15.02 0.41
N SER A 368 6.08 14.52 1.53
CA SER A 368 5.40 13.50 2.33
C SER A 368 4.43 14.18 3.29
N LEU A 369 3.20 13.67 3.32
CA LEU A 369 2.08 14.22 4.06
C LEU A 369 1.67 13.25 5.17
N ASP A 370 1.29 13.82 6.31
CA ASP A 370 0.51 13.10 7.29
C ASP A 370 -0.98 13.33 6.99
N THR A 371 -1.71 12.25 6.72
CA THR A 371 -3.17 12.31 6.52
C THR A 371 -3.93 11.49 7.56
N THR A 372 -3.24 11.02 8.60
CA THR A 372 -3.78 10.21 9.69
C THR A 372 -4.52 11.05 10.71
N THR A 373 -5.28 10.40 11.60
CA THR A 373 -6.01 11.05 12.69
C THR A 373 -6.12 10.12 13.89
N ASP A 374 -5.67 10.59 15.05
CA ASP A 374 -5.75 9.84 16.32
C ASP A 374 -7.19 9.53 16.75
N ALA A 375 -8.20 10.12 16.10
CA ALA A 375 -9.60 9.85 16.38
C ALA A 375 -10.02 8.41 16.02
N GLY A 376 -9.16 7.65 15.32
CA GLY A 376 -9.42 6.30 14.82
C GLY A 376 -10.18 6.31 13.49
N PHE A 377 -10.76 5.17 13.13
CA PHE A 377 -11.34 4.87 11.81
C PHE A 377 -10.32 4.77 10.68
N ALA A 378 -10.76 4.19 9.57
CA ALA A 378 -9.92 4.03 8.39
C ALA A 378 -9.71 5.36 7.63
N ASP A 379 -10.75 6.19 7.52
CA ASP A 379 -10.66 7.44 6.77
C ASP A 379 -9.71 8.46 7.45
N GLY A 380 -8.99 9.20 6.61
CA GLY A 380 -8.06 10.25 7.03
C GLY A 380 -8.61 11.67 6.86
N SER A 381 -7.74 12.65 7.04
CA SER A 381 -7.97 14.07 6.73
C SER A 381 -6.66 14.85 6.77
N ILE A 382 -6.67 16.14 6.42
CA ILE A 382 -5.47 16.99 6.55
C ILE A 382 -5.74 18.18 7.48
N GLY A 383 -4.83 18.45 8.41
CA GLY A 383 -4.90 19.62 9.28
C GLY A 383 -4.70 20.94 8.51
N LEU A 384 -5.40 22.01 8.90
CA LEU A 384 -5.29 23.33 8.28
C LEU A 384 -3.86 23.89 8.37
N ALA A 385 -3.12 23.59 9.45
CA ALA A 385 -1.72 23.98 9.58
C ALA A 385 -0.85 23.33 8.48
N GLN A 386 -0.98 22.02 8.28
CA GLN A 386 -0.26 21.29 7.24
C GLN A 386 -0.71 21.72 5.84
N TYR A 387 -2.02 21.91 5.62
CA TYR A 387 -2.55 22.45 4.36
C TYR A 387 -1.89 23.79 4.00
N SER A 388 -1.83 24.71 4.97
CA SER A 388 -1.22 26.05 4.80
C SER A 388 0.29 25.96 4.60
N TRP A 389 0.94 25.00 5.26
CA TRP A 389 2.35 24.69 5.05
C TRP A 389 2.61 24.19 3.62
N VAL A 390 1.80 23.26 3.09
CA VAL A 390 1.89 22.77 1.70
C VAL A 390 1.72 23.94 0.74
N GLU A 391 0.69 24.77 0.92
CA GLU A 391 0.47 25.95 0.07
C GLU A 391 1.70 26.87 0.04
N SER A 392 2.29 27.11 1.22
CA SER A 392 3.48 27.95 1.36
C SER A 392 4.71 27.31 0.71
N THR A 393 4.85 25.99 0.83
CA THR A 393 5.92 25.21 0.20
C THR A 393 5.85 25.28 -1.31
N LEU A 394 4.67 25.07 -1.89
CA LEU A 394 4.47 25.17 -3.34
C LEU A 394 4.78 26.59 -3.83
N LYS A 395 4.21 27.63 -3.19
CA LYS A 395 4.46 29.04 -3.56
C LYS A 395 5.95 29.39 -3.61
N ARG A 396 6.78 28.89 -2.69
CA ARG A 396 8.20 29.25 -2.62
C ARG A 396 8.99 28.85 -3.88
N ASN A 397 8.61 27.76 -4.54
CA ASN A 397 9.28 27.25 -5.75
C ASN A 397 8.31 27.14 -6.95
N SER A 398 7.30 28.00 -7.01
CA SER A 398 6.40 28.17 -8.17
C SER A 398 6.49 29.61 -8.67
N SER A 399 7.13 29.84 -9.81
CA SER A 399 7.18 31.13 -10.49
C SER A 399 5.81 31.58 -10.97
N THR A 400 4.89 30.64 -11.18
CA THR A 400 3.49 30.83 -11.54
C THR A 400 2.59 29.95 -10.68
N TYR A 401 1.57 30.54 -10.08
CA TYR A 401 0.47 29.80 -9.43
C TYR A 401 -0.84 30.60 -9.50
N TYR A 402 -1.94 30.03 -9.03
CA TYR A 402 -3.25 30.68 -8.96
C TYR A 402 -3.65 30.95 -7.51
N ASP A 403 -4.07 32.18 -7.21
CA ASP A 403 -4.57 32.50 -5.88
C ASP A 403 -5.93 31.85 -5.61
N PHE A 404 -6.46 32.04 -4.40
CA PHE A 404 -7.76 31.49 -3.99
C PHE A 404 -8.93 31.96 -4.89
N PHE A 405 -8.80 33.12 -5.54
CA PHE A 405 -9.80 33.65 -6.48
C PHE A 405 -9.56 33.19 -7.93
N GLY A 406 -8.60 32.29 -8.16
CA GLY A 406 -8.25 31.80 -9.49
C GLY A 406 -7.45 32.81 -10.32
N ARG A 407 -6.89 33.85 -9.71
CA ARG A 407 -6.07 34.84 -10.43
C ARG A 407 -4.64 34.32 -10.53
N LYS A 408 -4.07 34.40 -11.73
CA LYS A 408 -2.67 34.06 -11.97
C LYS A 408 -1.77 35.03 -11.19
N VAL A 409 -0.87 34.47 -10.38
CA VAL A 409 0.19 35.18 -9.67
C VAL A 409 1.53 34.72 -10.23
N THR A 410 2.45 35.66 -10.40
CA THR A 410 3.81 35.38 -10.86
C THR A 410 4.84 36.08 -9.99
N HIS A 411 5.95 35.42 -9.69
CA HIS A 411 7.10 36.06 -9.04
C HIS A 411 8.43 35.37 -9.39
N GLY A 412 9.55 36.07 -9.21
CA GLY A 412 10.87 35.57 -9.61
C GLY A 412 11.45 34.56 -8.62
N VAL A 413 11.25 33.27 -8.91
CA VAL A 413 11.86 32.13 -8.21
C VAL A 413 12.35 31.10 -9.22
N THR A 414 13.18 30.16 -8.78
CA THR A 414 13.50 28.96 -9.57
C THR A 414 12.40 27.93 -9.35
N ASP A 415 11.74 27.53 -10.44
CA ASP A 415 10.70 26.51 -10.36
C ASP A 415 11.25 25.14 -9.96
N GLU A 416 10.48 24.44 -9.14
CA GLU A 416 10.61 22.99 -8.95
C GLU A 416 9.32 22.29 -9.41
N LEU A 417 9.43 21.04 -9.83
CA LEU A 417 8.28 20.16 -10.04
C LEU A 417 7.99 19.40 -8.75
N PHE A 418 6.71 19.18 -8.46
CA PHE A 418 6.28 18.58 -7.20
C PHE A 418 5.57 17.23 -7.40
N VAL A 419 5.92 16.27 -6.54
CA VAL A 419 5.19 15.01 -6.35
C VAL A 419 4.84 14.88 -4.87
N LEU A 420 3.57 14.67 -4.57
CA LEU A 420 3.10 14.54 -3.20
C LEU A 420 2.87 13.07 -2.85
N PHE A 421 3.07 12.71 -1.58
CA PHE A 421 2.92 11.36 -1.04
C PHE A 421 2.05 11.42 0.20
N SER A 422 1.02 10.59 0.26
CA SER A 422 0.20 10.40 1.47
C SER A 422 -0.26 8.95 1.56
N HIS A 423 -0.74 8.56 2.73
CA HIS A 423 -1.44 7.30 2.85
C HIS A 423 -2.83 7.35 2.19
N HIS A 424 -3.71 8.22 2.70
CA HIS A 424 -5.08 8.36 2.20
C HIS A 424 -5.15 9.01 0.82
N THR A 425 -6.17 8.63 0.06
CA THR A 425 -6.55 9.19 -1.25
C THR A 425 -7.46 10.42 -1.08
N SER A 426 -7.69 11.17 -2.16
CA SER A 426 -8.70 12.23 -2.19
C SER A 426 -10.09 11.74 -1.80
N GLY A 427 -10.42 10.48 -2.11
CA GLY A 427 -11.71 9.86 -1.82
C GLY A 427 -11.85 9.28 -0.41
N SER A 428 -10.74 9.08 0.31
CA SER A 428 -10.72 8.48 1.65
C SER A 428 -10.29 9.45 2.75
N MET A 429 -10.28 10.75 2.45
CA MET A 429 -10.06 11.81 3.43
C MET A 429 -11.39 12.40 3.91
N GLY A 430 -12.19 11.60 4.63
CA GLY A 430 -13.52 11.99 5.14
C GLY A 430 -13.61 12.21 6.66
N ASN A 431 -12.55 11.91 7.41
CA ASN A 431 -12.57 11.92 8.87
C ASN A 431 -12.18 13.28 9.44
N LEU A 432 -13.17 14.16 9.58
CA LEU A 432 -13.00 15.54 10.03
C LEU A 432 -13.05 15.71 11.56
N LEU A 433 -12.91 14.62 12.32
CA LEU A 433 -12.86 14.68 13.78
C LEU A 433 -11.57 15.36 14.26
N PRO A 434 -11.58 16.05 15.41
CA PRO A 434 -10.37 16.65 15.98
C PRO A 434 -9.25 15.62 16.18
N ASP A 435 -8.04 15.96 15.74
CA ASP A 435 -6.84 15.15 15.93
C ASP A 435 -6.21 15.48 17.29
N SER A 436 -5.93 14.46 18.11
CA SER A 436 -5.39 14.67 19.45
C SER A 436 -4.00 15.33 19.46
N ARG A 437 -3.19 15.13 18.40
CA ARG A 437 -1.87 15.75 18.24
C ARG A 437 -1.99 17.27 18.03
N HIS A 438 -3.11 17.73 17.45
CA HIS A 438 -3.42 19.15 17.17
C HIS A 438 -4.91 19.48 17.40
N LEU A 439 -5.37 19.39 18.64
CA LEU A 439 -6.81 19.45 19.00
C LEU A 439 -7.59 20.65 18.45
N LEU A 440 -6.91 21.79 18.26
CA LEU A 440 -7.53 23.04 17.79
C LEU A 440 -7.30 23.31 16.29
N ASP A 441 -6.56 22.44 15.59
CA ASP A 441 -6.32 22.57 14.15
C ASP A 441 -7.49 21.96 13.37
N PRO A 442 -8.27 22.76 12.61
CA PRO A 442 -9.38 22.24 11.83
C PRO A 442 -8.91 21.19 10.81
N ARG A 443 -9.71 20.13 10.64
CA ARG A 443 -9.46 19.09 9.64
C ARG A 443 -10.21 19.40 8.34
N LEU A 444 -9.55 19.15 7.22
CA LEU A 444 -10.03 19.37 5.87
C LEU A 444 -10.12 18.04 5.11
N ASP A 445 -11.06 17.96 4.17
CA ASP A 445 -11.29 16.78 3.35
C ASP A 445 -10.39 16.73 2.11
N GLY A 446 -10.45 15.62 1.39
CA GLY A 446 -9.68 15.43 0.15
C GLY A 446 -10.07 16.42 -0.96
N ASN A 447 -11.33 16.87 -1.02
CA ASN A 447 -11.77 17.85 -2.02
C ASN A 447 -11.09 19.21 -1.81
N ALA A 448 -11.00 19.68 -0.56
CA ALA A 448 -10.28 20.90 -0.22
C ALA A 448 -8.81 20.81 -0.63
N PHE A 449 -8.19 19.64 -0.43
CA PHE A 449 -6.79 19.42 -0.81
C PHE A 449 -6.59 19.35 -2.33
N VAL A 450 -7.45 18.65 -3.07
CA VAL A 450 -7.45 18.66 -4.55
C VAL A 450 -7.59 20.09 -5.08
N ALA A 451 -8.47 20.90 -4.47
CA ALA A 451 -8.65 22.30 -4.86
C ALA A 451 -7.38 23.15 -4.61
N LEU A 452 -6.59 22.84 -3.57
CA LEU A 452 -5.28 23.44 -3.36
C LEU A 452 -4.32 23.08 -4.50
N LEU A 453 -4.15 21.80 -4.79
CA LEU A 453 -3.15 21.32 -5.74
C LEU A 453 -3.41 21.84 -7.16
N LYS A 454 -4.67 21.93 -7.60
CA LYS A 454 -5.07 22.52 -8.90
C LYS A 454 -4.63 23.98 -9.08
N ARG A 455 -4.22 24.67 -8.03
CA ARG A 455 -3.72 26.05 -8.11
C ARG A 455 -2.25 26.14 -8.54
N PHE A 456 -1.52 25.03 -8.59
CA PHE A 456 -0.07 24.99 -8.81
C PHE A 456 0.26 24.15 -10.05
N PRO A 457 0.54 24.77 -11.20
CA PRO A 457 0.83 24.07 -12.45
C PRO A 457 2.02 23.10 -12.42
N ASN A 458 2.94 23.30 -11.48
CA ASN A 458 4.12 22.47 -11.28
C ASN A 458 3.90 21.28 -10.34
N VAL A 459 2.67 21.04 -9.87
CA VAL A 459 2.29 19.78 -9.22
C VAL A 459 2.01 18.72 -10.29
N LEU A 460 2.82 17.67 -10.34
CA LEU A 460 2.69 16.62 -11.35
C LEU A 460 1.77 15.49 -10.90
N ALA A 461 1.97 15.03 -9.67
CA ALA A 461 1.26 13.89 -9.15
C ALA A 461 1.07 13.92 -7.63
N TRP A 462 0.02 13.22 -7.20
CA TRP A 462 -0.23 12.84 -5.83
C TRP A 462 -0.30 11.31 -5.75
N VAL A 463 0.70 10.69 -5.13
CA VAL A 463 0.92 9.24 -5.04
C VAL A 463 0.46 8.73 -3.68
N ASN A 464 -0.39 7.71 -3.64
CA ASN A 464 -1.03 7.23 -2.41
C ASN A 464 -1.37 5.72 -2.40
N GLY A 465 -1.91 5.25 -1.27
CA GLY A 465 -2.28 3.87 -0.99
C GLY A 465 -3.66 3.76 -0.32
N HIS A 466 -3.77 3.04 0.81
CA HIS A 466 -4.96 2.96 1.67
C HIS A 466 -6.15 2.16 1.12
N THR A 467 -6.50 2.31 -0.16
CA THR A 467 -7.67 1.63 -0.75
C THR A 467 -7.36 0.24 -1.30
N HIS A 468 -6.08 -0.17 -1.26
CA HIS A 468 -5.57 -1.45 -1.74
C HIS A 468 -5.83 -1.71 -3.24
N LEU A 469 -6.14 -0.67 -4.03
CA LEU A 469 -6.56 -0.76 -5.43
C LEU A 469 -5.56 -0.05 -6.36
N ASN A 470 -5.20 -0.64 -7.50
CA ASN A 470 -4.57 0.17 -8.55
C ASN A 470 -5.61 1.11 -9.17
N LYS A 471 -5.46 2.43 -8.96
CA LYS A 471 -6.33 3.43 -9.55
C LYS A 471 -5.59 4.71 -9.90
N ILE A 472 -5.74 5.19 -11.13
CA ILE A 472 -5.15 6.46 -11.59
C ILE A 472 -6.26 7.42 -12.00
N THR A 473 -6.35 8.54 -11.27
CA THR A 473 -7.39 9.56 -11.43
C THR A 473 -6.81 10.85 -12.03
N PRO A 474 -7.28 11.31 -13.20
CA PRO A 474 -6.91 12.63 -13.72
C PRO A 474 -7.67 13.73 -12.97
N HIS A 475 -6.94 14.66 -12.36
CA HIS A 475 -7.52 15.86 -11.75
C HIS A 475 -7.41 17.06 -12.68
N ALA A 476 -8.34 17.20 -13.62
CA ALA A 476 -8.36 18.35 -14.53
C ALA A 476 -8.62 19.68 -13.79
N GLY A 477 -7.83 20.71 -14.10
CA GLY A 477 -8.01 22.08 -13.61
C GLY A 477 -8.79 22.97 -14.58
N ASN A 478 -8.84 24.27 -14.28
CA ASN A 478 -9.50 25.26 -15.14
C ASN A 478 -8.75 25.52 -16.45
N THR A 479 -7.45 25.23 -16.48
CA THR A 479 -6.60 25.25 -17.68
C THR A 479 -5.88 23.90 -17.82
N PRO A 480 -5.38 23.56 -19.02
CA PRO A 480 -4.59 22.34 -19.22
C PRO A 480 -3.36 22.24 -18.29
N GLN A 481 -2.77 23.38 -17.91
CA GLN A 481 -1.63 23.44 -17.00
C GLN A 481 -2.00 23.21 -15.52
N GLN A 482 -3.28 23.35 -15.15
CA GLN A 482 -3.75 23.18 -13.77
C GLN A 482 -4.17 21.74 -13.46
N GLY A 483 -3.81 20.78 -14.31
CA GLY A 483 -4.09 19.36 -14.12
C GLY A 483 -2.93 18.62 -13.45
N PHE A 484 -3.25 17.60 -12.64
CA PHE A 484 -2.27 16.66 -12.08
C PHE A 484 -2.86 15.24 -12.00
N TRP A 485 -2.01 14.24 -11.78
CA TRP A 485 -2.44 12.85 -11.66
C TRP A 485 -2.47 12.38 -10.20
N GLU A 486 -3.58 11.80 -9.75
CA GLU A 486 -3.59 11.03 -8.51
C GLU A 486 -3.35 9.55 -8.84
N ILE A 487 -2.32 8.95 -8.23
CA ILE A 487 -1.81 7.62 -8.54
C ILE A 487 -1.90 6.77 -7.27
N ASN A 488 -2.93 5.92 -7.22
CA ASN A 488 -3.13 4.96 -6.15
C ASN A 488 -2.59 3.58 -6.57
N THR A 489 -1.84 2.96 -5.67
CA THR A 489 -1.24 1.63 -5.89
C THR A 489 -1.92 0.59 -5.01
N ALA A 490 -2.05 -0.63 -5.52
CA ALA A 490 -2.57 -1.74 -4.72
C ALA A 490 -1.65 -2.05 -3.53
N SER A 491 -2.24 -2.51 -2.42
CA SER A 491 -1.49 -2.85 -1.21
C SER A 491 -0.52 -4.00 -1.45
N HIS A 492 0.50 -4.14 -0.60
CA HIS A 492 1.35 -5.33 -0.57
C HIS A 492 0.80 -6.46 0.30
N VAL A 493 -0.22 -6.20 1.13
CA VAL A 493 -0.86 -7.24 1.97
C VAL A 493 -1.88 -8.10 1.22
N ASP A 494 -2.65 -7.47 0.32
CA ASP A 494 -3.68 -8.12 -0.50
C ASP A 494 -3.23 -8.35 -1.94
N PHE A 495 -3.76 -9.39 -2.58
CA PHE A 495 -3.60 -9.58 -4.02
C PHE A 495 -4.07 -8.31 -4.77
N PRO A 496 -3.29 -7.76 -5.72
CA PRO A 496 -2.14 -8.37 -6.41
C PRO A 496 -0.74 -8.07 -5.87
N GLN A 497 -0.60 -7.33 -4.77
CA GLN A 497 0.71 -7.07 -4.15
C GLN A 497 1.69 -6.30 -5.05
N HIS A 498 1.18 -5.46 -5.94
CA HIS A 498 2.01 -4.69 -6.87
C HIS A 498 2.70 -3.51 -6.18
N ALA A 499 3.99 -3.32 -6.45
CA ALA A 499 4.65 -2.01 -6.29
C ALA A 499 4.68 -1.27 -7.61
N ARG A 500 4.99 0.04 -7.56
CA ARG A 500 4.93 0.91 -8.73
C ARG A 500 6.22 1.70 -8.92
N ILE A 501 6.82 1.56 -10.09
CA ILE A 501 7.89 2.44 -10.58
C ILE A 501 7.24 3.68 -11.17
N VAL A 502 7.70 4.86 -10.76
CA VAL A 502 7.29 6.15 -11.34
C VAL A 502 8.48 6.85 -11.97
N GLU A 503 8.38 7.18 -13.26
CA GLU A 503 9.42 7.91 -13.99
C GLU A 503 8.85 9.24 -14.48
N VAL A 504 9.58 10.34 -14.26
CA VAL A 504 9.23 11.66 -14.80
C VAL A 504 10.16 11.96 -15.96
N ALA A 505 9.59 12.34 -17.10
CA ALA A 505 10.30 12.64 -18.32
C ALA A 505 9.83 13.95 -18.95
N ASP A 506 10.79 14.77 -19.38
CA ASP A 506 10.54 15.91 -20.26
C ASP A 506 10.54 15.42 -21.71
N ASN A 507 9.42 15.58 -22.41
CA ASN A 507 9.28 15.14 -23.79
C ASN A 507 9.90 16.14 -24.78
N ALA A 508 10.42 17.28 -24.31
CA ALA A 508 11.04 18.34 -25.11
C ALA A 508 10.12 18.89 -26.22
N ASP A 509 8.80 18.86 -26.00
CA ASP A 509 7.75 19.37 -26.89
C ASP A 509 6.67 20.18 -26.14
N GLY A 510 6.99 20.66 -24.94
CA GLY A 510 6.02 21.32 -24.08
C GLY A 510 5.10 20.37 -23.30
N THR A 511 5.39 19.06 -23.29
CA THR A 511 4.71 18.08 -22.43
C THR A 511 5.69 17.32 -21.52
N LEU A 512 5.16 16.77 -20.43
CA LEU A 512 5.83 15.80 -19.57
C LEU A 512 5.12 14.44 -19.68
N SER A 513 5.87 13.37 -19.47
CA SER A 513 5.33 12.02 -19.27
C SER A 513 5.66 11.52 -17.88
N LEU A 514 4.65 10.98 -17.18
CA LEU A 514 4.82 10.16 -15.98
C LEU A 514 4.57 8.70 -16.34
N PHE A 515 5.59 7.85 -16.27
CA PHE A 515 5.41 6.40 -16.39
C PHE A 515 5.08 5.79 -15.05
N THR A 516 4.26 4.74 -15.02
CA THR A 516 3.76 4.15 -13.76
C THR A 516 3.83 2.61 -13.76
N THR A 517 4.94 2.05 -14.23
CA THR A 517 5.12 0.60 -14.43
C THR A 517 4.98 -0.18 -13.12
N LEU A 518 4.17 -1.23 -13.12
CA LEU A 518 4.00 -2.11 -11.96
C LEU A 518 5.08 -3.19 -11.91
N ILE A 519 5.43 -3.62 -10.70
CA ILE A 519 6.35 -4.73 -10.41
C ILE A 519 5.74 -5.66 -9.35
N GLU A 520 6.16 -6.91 -9.37
CA GLU A 520 5.80 -7.96 -8.39
C GLU A 520 7.07 -8.45 -7.70
N ALA A 521 6.93 -9.08 -6.52
CA ALA A 521 8.07 -9.61 -5.78
C ALA A 521 8.98 -10.55 -6.61
N GLU A 522 10.28 -10.54 -6.33
CA GLU A 522 11.31 -11.40 -6.94
C GLU A 522 11.19 -12.83 -6.43
N ALA A 523 10.14 -13.50 -6.87
CA ALA A 523 9.85 -14.87 -6.52
C ALA A 523 9.24 -15.60 -7.74
N PRO A 524 9.50 -16.91 -7.91
CA PRO A 524 8.83 -17.70 -8.93
C PRO A 524 7.31 -17.52 -8.88
N TYR A 525 6.68 -17.41 -10.05
CA TYR A 525 5.21 -17.32 -10.13
C TYR A 525 4.52 -18.60 -9.70
N ALA A 526 5.08 -19.74 -10.10
CA ALA A 526 4.61 -21.05 -9.69
C ALA A 526 5.19 -21.42 -8.33
N VAL A 527 4.33 -21.95 -7.46
CA VAL A 527 4.74 -22.38 -6.13
C VAL A 527 5.27 -23.81 -6.15
N ASP A 528 6.41 -24.01 -5.49
CA ASP A 528 6.87 -25.32 -5.01
C ASP A 528 6.43 -25.51 -3.54
N TYR A 529 5.45 -26.40 -3.32
CA TYR A 529 4.89 -26.66 -1.98
C TYR A 529 5.80 -27.45 -1.05
N ASP A 530 6.89 -28.03 -1.54
CA ASP A 530 7.85 -28.76 -0.71
C ASP A 530 9.01 -27.84 -0.26
N ALA A 531 9.27 -26.76 -1.01
CA ALA A 531 10.30 -25.79 -0.68
C ALA A 531 9.91 -24.91 0.53
N ARG A 532 10.92 -24.49 1.30
CA ARG A 532 10.80 -23.63 2.49
C ARG A 532 11.86 -22.51 2.51
N THR A 533 12.39 -22.14 1.35
CA THR A 533 13.28 -20.98 1.22
C THR A 533 12.48 -19.68 1.26
N PRO A 534 13.10 -18.53 1.62
CA PRO A 534 12.41 -17.23 1.58
C PRO A 534 11.70 -16.96 0.25
N GLN A 535 12.34 -17.26 -0.89
CA GLN A 535 11.73 -17.10 -2.22
C GLN A 535 10.50 -18.00 -2.42
N ALA A 536 10.54 -19.26 -1.95
CA ALA A 536 9.38 -20.16 -2.05
C ALA A 536 8.22 -19.69 -1.16
N LEU A 537 8.52 -19.15 0.03
CA LEU A 537 7.52 -18.57 0.92
C LEU A 537 6.90 -17.29 0.33
N ALA A 538 7.68 -16.46 -0.37
CA ALA A 538 7.16 -15.31 -1.11
C ALA A 538 6.24 -15.71 -2.28
N SER A 539 6.57 -16.81 -2.99
CA SER A 539 5.66 -17.39 -3.98
C SER A 539 4.34 -17.85 -3.35
N LEU A 540 4.42 -18.55 -2.21
CA LEU A 540 3.26 -18.98 -1.43
C LEU A 540 2.41 -17.78 -0.99
N TYR A 541 3.03 -16.72 -0.47
CA TYR A 541 2.34 -15.51 -0.03
C TYR A 541 1.41 -14.95 -1.13
N ARG A 542 1.94 -14.85 -2.34
CA ARG A 542 1.19 -14.39 -3.52
C ARG A 542 0.07 -15.35 -3.91
N GLU A 543 0.33 -16.65 -3.99
CA GLU A 543 -0.70 -17.62 -4.37
C GLU A 543 -1.81 -17.74 -3.33
N LEU A 544 -1.48 -17.73 -2.04
CA LEU A 544 -2.46 -17.78 -0.96
C LEU A 544 -3.34 -16.53 -0.96
N SER A 545 -2.76 -15.34 -1.19
CA SER A 545 -3.53 -14.09 -1.30
C SER A 545 -4.49 -14.09 -2.50
N TYR A 546 -4.09 -14.65 -3.65
CA TYR A 546 -4.97 -14.80 -4.82
C TYR A 546 -6.17 -15.70 -4.53
N ASN A 547 -5.98 -16.68 -3.66
CA ASN A 547 -6.99 -17.66 -3.31
C ASN A 547 -7.76 -17.32 -2.04
N ASP A 548 -7.43 -16.26 -1.31
CA ASP A 548 -8.09 -15.92 -0.04
C ASP A 548 -9.62 -15.92 -0.20
N ILE A 549 -10.35 -16.46 0.79
CA ILE A 549 -11.80 -16.53 0.77
C ILE A 549 -12.44 -15.13 0.64
N HIS A 550 -11.72 -14.10 1.09
CA HIS A 550 -12.12 -12.69 1.03
C HIS A 550 -11.49 -11.90 -0.12
N VAL A 551 -10.78 -12.57 -1.04
CA VAL A 551 -10.07 -11.90 -2.14
C VAL A 551 -11.00 -11.02 -2.97
N ASP A 552 -10.57 -9.79 -3.23
CA ASP A 552 -11.18 -8.90 -4.21
C ASP A 552 -10.21 -8.70 -5.39
N LEU A 553 -10.41 -9.50 -6.45
CA LEU A 553 -9.61 -9.39 -7.67
C LEU A 553 -9.83 -8.06 -8.41
N GLY A 554 -10.86 -7.28 -8.06
CA GLY A 554 -11.04 -5.92 -8.56
C GLY A 554 -9.91 -4.97 -8.16
N ARG A 555 -9.18 -5.27 -7.07
CA ARG A 555 -8.00 -4.51 -6.61
C ARG A 555 -6.85 -4.48 -7.62
N VAL A 556 -6.84 -5.40 -8.58
CA VAL A 556 -5.92 -5.37 -9.73
C VAL A 556 -6.06 -4.06 -10.50
N GLY A 557 -7.25 -3.47 -10.57
CA GLY A 557 -7.54 -2.27 -11.35
C GLY A 557 -7.67 -2.54 -12.84
N ASP A 558 -8.00 -1.49 -13.60
CA ASP A 558 -8.14 -1.56 -15.05
C ASP A 558 -6.78 -1.41 -15.75
N ALA A 559 -6.69 -1.79 -17.04
CA ALA A 559 -5.47 -1.62 -17.84
C ALA A 559 -4.98 -0.16 -17.89
N THR A 560 -5.89 0.81 -17.74
CA THR A 560 -5.59 2.25 -17.64
C THR A 560 -5.05 2.70 -16.29
N ASP A 561 -4.93 1.78 -15.34
CA ASP A 561 -4.40 1.99 -13.98
C ASP A 561 -3.11 1.17 -13.75
N HIS A 562 -2.68 0.36 -14.73
CA HIS A 562 -1.49 -0.50 -14.68
C HIS A 562 -0.24 0.24 -15.19
N ASN A 563 0.38 -0.28 -16.26
CA ASN A 563 1.54 0.28 -16.95
C ASN A 563 1.09 1.44 -17.84
N THR A 564 1.17 2.67 -17.35
CA THR A 564 0.70 3.83 -18.12
C THR A 564 1.78 4.87 -18.41
N GLU A 565 1.60 5.60 -19.52
CA GLU A 565 2.26 6.88 -19.80
C GLU A 565 1.20 7.97 -19.58
N LEU A 566 1.35 8.75 -18.52
CA LEU A 566 0.44 9.81 -18.12
C LEU A 566 0.96 11.16 -18.62
N LEU A 567 0.21 11.84 -19.48
CA LEU A 567 0.67 13.09 -20.10
C LEU A 567 0.25 14.31 -19.27
N LEU A 568 1.13 15.30 -19.21
CA LEU A 568 0.88 16.64 -18.65
C LEU A 568 1.43 17.70 -19.58
N VAL A 569 0.89 18.92 -19.51
CA VAL A 569 1.57 20.09 -20.09
C VAL A 569 2.81 20.36 -19.24
N ASN A 570 3.94 20.63 -19.88
CA ASN A 570 5.15 21.03 -19.16
C ASN A 570 4.98 22.50 -18.71
N PRO A 571 4.88 22.77 -17.39
CA PRO A 571 4.66 24.11 -16.89
C PRO A 571 5.91 25.01 -16.98
N LEU A 572 7.07 24.42 -17.30
CA LEU A 572 8.38 25.09 -17.36
C LEU A 572 8.91 25.30 -18.79
N ALA A 573 8.11 24.92 -19.80
CA ALA A 573 8.50 24.97 -21.22
C ALA A 573 8.42 26.37 -21.84
#